data_AF-A0A5E6QPF2-F1
#
_entry.id   AF-A0A5E6QPF2-F1
#
_cell.length_a   1.000
_cell.length_b   1.000
_cell.length_c   1.000
_cell.angle_alpha   90.00
_cell.angle_beta   90.00
_cell.angle_gamma   90.00
#
_symmetry.space_group_name_H-M   'P 1'
#
loop_
_entity.id
_entity.type
_entity.pdbx_description
1 polymer ?
#
loop_
_entity_poly.entity_id
_entity_poly.type
_entity_poly.pdbx_seq_one_letter_code
_entity_poly.pdbx_strand_id
1 'polypeptide(L)'
;MKSTIFETNLLPHKHLLLKISDDEAENIYLGSPFYGAPNFSEIKTKVNTLLILDLNILSDLRNKKNQKNIRSLLAWAAEHNAEITPLVALSEQQRTHGSPRYAYDEYLDALKAEYGWSISKKEIEKNYLAIEKISPNIEINTALWRDYLLLIKKFYHSKAGFKRKVDEFIGYLLNNNLPIFTLGLYAGCSYFHMKANPSLYDEGLVSKVQSDMDIHGKDHEKRLMNVASDMALIQSSAELFYVRQTQEFNVAFIASKDVTIPHILTELCWAEVLVNAAGNFGRMGFRPESKSGKEIFKILSPHLESINIRSQDDNSVAARKINLKVIANEIFSQL
;
A
#
# COMPACT_ATOMS: atom_id res chain seq x y z
N MET A 1 12.22 20.47 12.42
CA MET A 1 11.78 19.08 12.19
C MET A 1 10.35 19.00 12.70
N LYS A 2 9.37 18.59 11.89
CA LYS A 2 7.98 18.42 12.34
C LYS A 2 7.56 16.98 12.04
N SER A 3 7.46 16.16 13.07
CA SER A 3 6.85 14.84 13.00
C SER A 3 5.38 15.00 13.39
N THR A 4 4.45 14.55 12.54
CA THR A 4 3.05 14.43 12.98
C THR A 4 2.89 13.05 13.60
N ILE A 5 2.81 13.04 14.93
CA ILE A 5 2.42 11.85 15.70
C ILE A 5 0.90 11.74 15.62
N PHE A 6 0.38 10.57 15.25
CA PHE A 6 -1.06 10.31 15.29
C PHE A 6 -1.46 10.04 16.74
N GLU A 7 -2.26 10.93 17.32
CA GLU A 7 -2.76 10.77 18.69
C GLU A 7 -3.95 9.81 18.71
N THR A 8 -3.89 8.84 19.63
CA THR A 8 -4.79 7.68 19.72
C THR A 8 -6.18 7.99 20.31
N ASN A 9 -6.44 9.23 20.73
CA ASN A 9 -7.61 9.59 21.54
C ASN A 9 -8.70 10.40 20.81
N LEU A 10 -8.58 10.64 19.50
CA LEU A 10 -9.65 11.28 18.71
C LEU A 10 -10.03 10.38 17.52
N LEU A 11 -11.21 9.77 17.63
CA LEU A 11 -11.82 8.85 16.68
C LEU A 11 -12.30 9.60 15.42
N PRO A 12 -11.82 9.22 14.22
CA PRO A 12 -12.70 8.59 13.24
C PRO A 12 -12.18 7.26 12.67
N HIS A 13 -10.87 6.97 12.69
CA HIS A 13 -10.25 5.91 11.87
C HIS A 13 -10.03 4.55 12.56
N LYS A 14 -10.73 4.28 13.67
CA LYS A 14 -10.42 3.15 14.55
C LYS A 14 -10.78 1.78 13.95
N HIS A 15 -11.74 1.70 13.04
CA HIS A 15 -12.17 0.45 12.37
C HIS A 15 -12.77 0.71 10.99
N LEU A 16 -12.01 1.29 10.07
CA LEU A 16 -12.57 1.76 8.80
C LEU A 16 -12.31 0.81 7.63
N LEU A 17 -12.22 -0.50 7.85
CA LEU A 17 -12.40 -1.43 6.75
C LEU A 17 -13.90 -1.63 6.52
N LEU A 18 -14.43 -0.92 5.54
CA LEU A 18 -15.80 -1.05 5.07
C LEU A 18 -15.85 -2.03 3.90
N LYS A 19 -16.84 -2.90 3.92
CA LYS A 19 -17.17 -3.79 2.81
C LYS A 19 -18.42 -3.23 2.13
N ILE A 20 -18.27 -2.72 0.91
CA ILE A 20 -19.38 -2.28 0.07
C ILE A 20 -19.86 -3.49 -0.74
N SER A 21 -21.12 -3.88 -0.53
CA SER A 21 -21.73 -5.09 -1.10
C SER A 21 -23.22 -4.88 -1.28
N ASP A 22 -23.65 -4.58 -2.50
CA ASP A 22 -25.05 -4.42 -2.91
C ASP A 22 -25.52 -5.60 -3.78
N ASP A 23 -25.34 -6.82 -3.27
CA ASP A 23 -25.73 -8.10 -3.90
C ASP A 23 -25.04 -8.41 -5.25
N GLU A 24 -23.93 -7.75 -5.56
CA GLU A 24 -23.05 -8.12 -6.68
C GLU A 24 -21.95 -9.12 -6.21
N ALA A 25 -21.49 -9.99 -7.12
CA ALA A 25 -20.56 -11.08 -6.79
C ALA A 25 -19.19 -10.60 -6.26
N GLU A 26 -18.79 -9.36 -6.55
CA GLU A 26 -17.46 -8.82 -6.23
C GLU A 26 -17.55 -7.61 -5.30
N ASN A 27 -17.14 -7.81 -4.04
CA ASN A 27 -17.16 -6.76 -3.02
C ASN A 27 -16.06 -5.73 -3.25
N ILE A 28 -16.34 -4.47 -2.91
CA ILE A 28 -15.32 -3.42 -2.81
C ILE A 28 -14.96 -3.24 -1.34
N TYR A 29 -13.68 -3.39 -1.03
CA TYR A 29 -13.12 -3.08 0.28
C TYR A 29 -12.60 -1.65 0.28
N LEU A 30 -12.99 -0.90 1.29
CA LEU A 30 -12.58 0.48 1.49
C LEU A 30 -11.90 0.59 2.85
N GLY A 31 -10.65 1.06 2.88
CA GLY A 31 -9.89 1.12 4.13
C GLY A 31 -8.90 2.28 4.19
N SER A 32 -8.69 2.84 5.38
CA SER A 32 -7.61 3.81 5.59
C SER A 32 -6.36 3.12 6.12
N PRO A 33 -5.16 3.38 5.55
CA PRO A 33 -3.90 2.88 6.10
C PRO A 33 -3.44 3.69 7.32
N PHE A 34 -4.13 4.76 7.71
CA PHE A 34 -3.82 5.53 8.90
C PHE A 34 -4.57 4.96 10.12
N TYR A 35 -3.95 5.03 11.29
CA TYR A 35 -4.61 4.68 12.56
C TYR A 35 -4.65 5.89 13.47
N GLY A 36 -5.85 6.22 13.96
CA GLY A 36 -6.10 7.43 14.73
C GLY A 36 -6.27 8.67 13.85
N ALA A 37 -6.48 9.83 14.49
CA ALA A 37 -6.52 11.12 13.83
C ALA A 37 -5.12 11.76 13.83
N PRO A 38 -4.75 12.55 12.81
CA PRO A 38 -3.62 13.48 12.92
C PRO A 38 -3.79 14.33 14.19
N ASN A 39 -2.71 14.61 14.92
CA ASN A 39 -2.79 15.54 16.05
C ASN A 39 -3.11 16.96 15.56
N PHE A 40 -4.39 17.30 15.53
CA PHE A 40 -4.89 18.57 15.02
C PHE A 40 -4.53 19.77 15.92
N SER A 41 -4.11 19.54 17.16
CA SER A 41 -3.68 20.63 18.05
C SER A 41 -2.42 21.33 17.55
N GLU A 42 -1.60 20.64 16.75
CA GLU A 42 -0.40 21.17 16.09
C GLU A 42 -0.62 21.58 14.62
N ILE A 43 -1.76 21.18 14.03
CA ILE A 43 -2.08 21.38 12.62
C ILE A 43 -3.15 22.48 12.49
N LYS A 44 -2.70 23.72 12.25
CA LYS A 44 -3.58 24.86 11.92
C LYS A 44 -4.03 24.88 10.45
N THR A 45 -3.74 23.82 9.69
CA THR A 45 -3.96 23.75 8.25
C THR A 45 -5.09 22.77 7.91
N LYS A 46 -5.66 22.94 6.72
CA LYS A 46 -6.77 22.12 6.24
C LYS A 46 -6.33 20.66 6.06
N VAL A 47 -7.22 19.74 6.43
CA VAL A 47 -7.06 18.30 6.21
C VAL A 47 -8.16 17.84 5.25
N ASN A 48 -7.75 17.28 4.12
CA ASN A 48 -8.63 16.73 3.10
C ASN A 48 -8.76 15.22 3.27
N THR A 49 -9.88 14.66 2.82
CA THR A 49 -10.05 13.22 2.65
C THR A 49 -9.77 12.86 1.21
N LEU A 50 -8.91 11.88 0.97
CA LEU A 50 -8.65 11.33 -0.37
C LEU A 50 -9.19 9.91 -0.48
N LEU A 51 -9.81 9.59 -1.61
CA LEU A 51 -10.15 8.22 -2.00
C LEU A 51 -9.27 7.78 -3.16
N ILE A 52 -8.24 6.99 -2.85
CA ILE A 52 -7.34 6.38 -3.82
C ILE A 52 -8.01 5.14 -4.41
N LEU A 53 -8.12 5.11 -5.74
CA LEU A 53 -8.62 3.96 -6.46
C LEU A 53 -7.48 2.99 -6.77
N ASP A 54 -7.69 1.70 -6.48
CA ASP A 54 -6.93 0.61 -7.06
C ASP A 54 -7.25 0.47 -8.57
N LEU A 55 -6.32 -0.09 -9.35
CA LEU A 55 -6.47 -0.38 -10.77
C LEU A 55 -7.69 -1.28 -11.05
N ASN A 56 -8.02 -2.22 -10.16
CA ASN A 56 -9.22 -3.05 -10.32
C ASN A 56 -10.53 -2.26 -10.20
N ILE A 57 -10.58 -1.21 -9.38
CA ILE A 57 -11.73 -0.31 -9.25
C ILE A 57 -11.82 0.62 -10.44
N LEU A 58 -10.68 1.20 -10.87
CA LEU A 58 -10.61 2.01 -12.07
C LEU A 58 -11.06 1.24 -13.32
N SER A 59 -10.68 -0.04 -13.40
CA SER A 59 -11.09 -0.93 -14.49
C SER A 59 -12.60 -1.20 -14.49
N ASP A 60 -13.22 -1.38 -13.33
CA ASP A 60 -14.67 -1.54 -13.23
C ASP A 60 -15.42 -0.28 -13.67
N LEU A 61 -14.95 0.90 -13.23
CA LEU A 61 -15.49 2.19 -13.64
C LEU A 61 -15.47 2.36 -15.17
N ARG A 62 -14.31 2.14 -15.80
CA ARG A 62 -14.13 2.27 -17.26
C ARG A 62 -14.94 1.25 -18.05
N ASN A 63 -14.99 0.00 -17.58
CA ASN A 63 -15.68 -1.10 -18.27
C ASN A 63 -17.14 -1.27 -17.88
N LYS A 64 -17.70 -0.36 -17.05
CA LYS A 64 -19.10 -0.39 -16.60
C LYS A 64 -19.47 -1.70 -15.89
N LYS A 65 -18.54 -2.25 -15.09
CA LYS A 65 -18.75 -3.44 -14.26
C LYS A 65 -19.02 -3.03 -12.82
N ASN A 66 -19.63 -3.93 -12.04
CA ASN A 66 -19.84 -3.77 -10.59
C ASN A 66 -20.54 -2.42 -10.25
N GLN A 67 -21.51 -2.03 -11.07
CA GLN A 67 -22.00 -0.65 -11.11
C GLN A 67 -22.69 -0.25 -9.81
N LYS A 68 -23.37 -1.17 -9.12
CA LYS A 68 -24.05 -0.86 -7.86
C LYS A 68 -23.02 -0.54 -6.78
N ASN A 69 -22.03 -1.42 -6.62
CA ASN A 69 -20.96 -1.21 -5.65
C ASN A 69 -20.15 0.06 -5.95
N ILE A 70 -19.90 0.37 -7.23
CA ILE A 70 -19.25 1.63 -7.62
C ILE A 70 -20.12 2.84 -7.27
N ARG A 71 -21.43 2.82 -7.55
CA ARG A 71 -22.35 3.91 -7.16
C ARG A 71 -22.31 4.14 -5.65
N SER A 72 -22.30 3.07 -4.85
CA SER A 72 -22.21 3.15 -3.40
C SER A 72 -20.85 3.67 -2.92
N LEU A 73 -19.75 3.31 -3.60
CA LEU A 73 -18.43 3.91 -3.34
C LEU A 73 -18.41 5.41 -3.62
N LEU A 74 -18.99 5.85 -4.74
CA LEU A 74 -19.07 7.26 -5.11
C LEU A 74 -19.99 8.06 -4.17
N ALA A 75 -21.10 7.46 -3.74
CA ALA A 75 -21.99 8.05 -2.74
C ALA A 75 -21.29 8.21 -1.39
N TRP A 76 -20.55 7.18 -0.94
CA TRP A 76 -19.72 7.25 0.26
C TRP A 76 -18.69 8.40 0.15
N ALA A 77 -18.02 8.52 -1.00
CA ALA A 77 -17.05 9.59 -1.23
C ALA A 77 -17.68 10.98 -1.13
N ALA A 78 -18.86 11.16 -1.73
CA ALA A 78 -19.61 12.42 -1.66
C ALA A 78 -20.05 12.75 -0.22
N GLU A 79 -20.57 11.77 0.52
CA GLU A 79 -20.99 11.92 1.93
C GLU A 79 -19.83 12.34 2.84
N HIS A 80 -18.63 11.82 2.58
CA HIS A 80 -17.43 12.07 3.39
C HIS A 80 -16.57 13.22 2.83
N ASN A 81 -17.05 13.94 1.82
CA ASN A 81 -16.30 14.98 1.10
C ASN A 81 -14.89 14.50 0.69
N ALA A 82 -14.80 13.26 0.23
CA ALA A 82 -13.57 12.62 -0.21
C ALA A 82 -13.31 12.93 -1.68
N GLU A 83 -12.13 13.49 -1.97
CA GLU A 83 -11.67 13.68 -3.33
C GLU A 83 -11.21 12.34 -3.90
N ILE A 84 -11.86 11.90 -4.99
CA ILE A 84 -11.51 10.67 -5.68
C ILE A 84 -10.29 10.91 -6.57
N THR A 85 -9.24 10.13 -6.34
CA THR A 85 -7.99 10.22 -7.10
C THR A 85 -7.69 8.91 -7.83
N PRO A 86 -7.79 8.89 -9.18
CA PRO A 86 -7.40 7.75 -9.99
C PRO A 86 -5.89 7.75 -10.32
N LEU A 87 -5.13 8.73 -9.81
CA LEU A 87 -3.76 9.00 -10.25
C LEU A 87 -2.83 7.80 -10.05
N VAL A 88 -2.92 7.11 -8.90
CA VAL A 88 -2.08 5.95 -8.60
C VAL A 88 -2.40 4.80 -9.56
N ALA A 89 -3.68 4.46 -9.74
CA ALA A 89 -4.12 3.42 -10.67
C ALA A 89 -3.75 3.72 -12.14
N LEU A 90 -3.90 4.97 -12.59
CA LEU A 90 -3.54 5.36 -13.96
C LEU A 90 -2.02 5.32 -14.18
N SER A 91 -1.25 5.74 -13.18
CA SER A 91 0.21 5.62 -13.18
C SER A 91 0.66 4.16 -13.20
N GLU A 92 -0.02 3.28 -12.46
CA GLU A 92 0.25 1.84 -12.51
C GLU A 92 -0.08 1.25 -13.89
N GLN A 93 -1.21 1.65 -14.48
CA GLN A 93 -1.62 1.16 -15.80
C GLN A 93 -0.61 1.48 -16.91
N GLN A 94 0.18 2.55 -16.76
CA GLN A 94 1.28 2.87 -17.68
C GLN A 94 2.27 1.71 -17.78
N ARG A 95 2.55 1.03 -16.67
CA ARG A 95 3.47 -0.12 -16.60
C ARG A 95 2.94 -1.33 -17.38
N THR A 96 1.62 -1.47 -17.48
CA THR A 96 0.94 -2.69 -17.97
C THR A 96 0.20 -2.49 -19.30
N HIS A 97 0.75 -1.75 -20.27
CA HIS A 97 0.29 -1.68 -21.68
C HIS A 97 -0.64 -0.50 -22.09
N GLY A 98 -0.76 0.58 -21.32
CA GLY A 98 -1.65 1.71 -21.67
C GLY A 98 -0.97 3.06 -21.86
N SER A 99 -1.52 3.89 -22.76
CA SER A 99 -1.34 5.34 -22.68
C SER A 99 -2.16 5.84 -21.47
N PRO A 100 -1.54 6.41 -20.41
CA PRO A 100 -2.26 6.88 -19.24
C PRO A 100 -3.27 7.97 -19.59
N ARG A 101 -2.96 8.73 -20.64
CA ARG A 101 -3.85 9.76 -21.19
C ARG A 101 -5.15 9.16 -21.70
N TYR A 102 -5.04 8.13 -22.55
CA TYR A 102 -6.21 7.44 -23.08
C TYR A 102 -7.05 6.77 -21.98
N ALA A 103 -6.39 6.13 -21.02
CA ALA A 103 -7.07 5.52 -19.89
C ALA A 103 -7.81 6.55 -19.01
N TYR A 104 -7.23 7.75 -18.86
CA TYR A 104 -7.89 8.84 -18.15
C TYR A 104 -9.06 9.44 -18.94
N ASP A 105 -8.92 9.60 -20.27
CA ASP A 105 -10.03 10.02 -21.13
C ASP A 105 -11.22 9.04 -21.02
N GLU A 106 -10.97 7.72 -21.09
CA GLU A 106 -12.02 6.71 -20.88
C GLU A 106 -12.66 6.78 -19.49
N TYR A 107 -11.85 7.06 -18.46
CA TYR A 107 -12.36 7.27 -17.10
C TYR A 107 -13.28 8.50 -17.02
N LEU A 108 -12.89 9.63 -17.64
CA LEU A 108 -13.70 10.85 -17.69
C LEU A 108 -15.01 10.63 -18.45
N ASP A 109 -14.96 9.90 -19.55
CA ASP A 109 -16.14 9.56 -20.35
C ASP A 109 -17.10 8.66 -19.55
N ALA A 110 -16.58 7.66 -18.83
CA ALA A 110 -17.38 6.80 -17.96
C ALA A 110 -18.02 7.60 -16.81
N LEU A 111 -17.25 8.47 -16.14
CA LEU A 111 -17.77 9.36 -15.09
C LEU A 111 -18.93 10.23 -15.59
N LYS A 112 -18.77 10.82 -16.77
CA LYS A 112 -19.78 11.69 -17.35
C LYS A 112 -21.03 10.91 -17.78
N ALA A 113 -20.85 9.81 -18.51
CA ALA A 113 -21.95 9.06 -19.11
C ALA A 113 -22.78 8.29 -18.08
N GLU A 114 -22.13 7.68 -17.09
CA GLU A 114 -22.80 6.75 -16.16
C GLU A 114 -23.18 7.41 -14.82
N TYR A 115 -22.40 8.42 -14.40
CA TYR A 115 -22.51 9.03 -13.07
C TYR A 115 -22.84 10.54 -13.14
N GLY A 116 -22.91 11.13 -14.33
CA GLY A 116 -23.24 12.54 -14.51
C GLY A 116 -22.16 13.50 -13.98
N TRP A 117 -20.94 13.01 -13.77
CA TRP A 117 -19.85 13.79 -13.19
C TRP A 117 -18.94 14.35 -14.28
N SER A 118 -18.73 15.66 -14.26
CA SER A 118 -17.85 16.35 -15.20
C SER A 118 -16.72 17.06 -14.47
N ILE A 119 -15.49 16.82 -14.91
CA ILE A 119 -14.30 17.51 -14.42
C ILE A 119 -13.99 18.69 -15.33
N SER A 120 -13.60 19.83 -14.75
CA SER A 120 -13.24 21.01 -15.54
C SER A 120 -12.00 20.76 -16.40
N LYS A 121 -11.92 21.39 -17.58
CA LYS A 121 -10.76 21.26 -18.48
C LYS A 121 -9.43 21.58 -17.79
N LYS A 122 -9.41 22.60 -16.93
CA LYS A 122 -8.21 23.00 -16.17
C LYS A 122 -7.73 21.88 -15.24
N GLU A 123 -8.66 21.21 -14.56
CA GLU A 123 -8.33 20.12 -13.64
C GLU A 123 -7.91 18.86 -14.39
N ILE A 124 -8.52 18.59 -15.55
CA ILE A 124 -8.09 17.51 -16.46
C ILE A 124 -6.62 17.70 -16.87
N GLU A 125 -6.22 18.88 -17.35
CA GLU A 125 -4.83 19.16 -17.73
C GLU A 125 -3.86 19.06 -16.55
N LYS A 126 -4.28 19.54 -15.37
CA LYS A 126 -3.49 19.38 -14.14
C LYS A 126 -3.27 17.90 -13.79
N ASN A 127 -4.30 17.07 -13.92
CA ASN A 127 -4.22 15.64 -13.65
C ASN A 127 -3.35 14.92 -14.68
N TYR A 128 -3.37 15.32 -15.95
CA TYR A 128 -2.44 14.79 -16.96
C TYR A 128 -0.98 14.99 -16.57
N LEU A 129 -0.61 16.23 -16.25
CA LEU A 129 0.75 16.56 -15.83
C LEU A 129 1.15 15.83 -14.54
N ALA A 130 0.20 15.63 -13.62
CA ALA A 130 0.44 14.88 -12.39
C ALA A 130 0.73 13.39 -12.68
N ILE A 131 -0.06 12.74 -13.55
CA ILE A 131 0.14 11.35 -13.94
C ILE A 131 1.51 11.17 -14.59
N GLU A 132 1.86 12.00 -15.57
CA GLU A 132 3.17 11.91 -16.25
C GLU A 132 4.34 12.08 -15.27
N LYS A 133 4.19 12.99 -14.30
CA LYS A 133 5.22 13.25 -13.28
C LYS A 133 5.36 12.11 -12.26
N ILE A 134 4.25 11.48 -11.87
CA ILE A 134 4.23 10.48 -10.78
C ILE A 134 4.55 9.08 -11.28
N SER A 135 4.18 8.75 -12.52
CA SER A 135 4.29 7.38 -13.04
C SER A 135 5.70 6.78 -12.99
N PRO A 136 6.79 7.50 -13.32
CA PRO A 136 8.15 6.96 -13.16
C PRO A 136 8.48 6.57 -11.72
N ASN A 137 7.99 7.31 -10.73
CA ASN A 137 8.22 7.00 -9.32
C ASN A 137 7.43 5.76 -8.90
N ILE A 138 6.18 5.61 -9.36
CA ILE A 138 5.38 4.40 -9.12
C ILE A 138 6.05 3.18 -9.73
N GLU A 139 6.60 3.29 -10.94
CA GLU A 139 7.34 2.19 -11.58
C GLU A 139 8.58 1.79 -10.77
N ILE A 140 9.40 2.76 -10.35
CA ILE A 140 10.59 2.52 -9.53
C ILE A 140 10.21 1.90 -8.18
N ASN A 141 9.19 2.43 -7.51
CA ASN A 141 8.70 1.92 -6.24
C ASN A 141 8.17 0.48 -6.38
N THR A 142 7.42 0.19 -7.44
CA THR A 142 6.90 -1.15 -7.72
C THR A 142 8.03 -2.15 -7.98
N ALA A 143 9.04 -1.78 -8.76
CA ALA A 143 10.21 -2.63 -8.99
C ALA A 143 11.00 -2.91 -7.69
N LEU A 144 11.13 -1.89 -6.83
CA LEU A 144 11.75 -2.03 -5.52
C LEU A 144 10.95 -2.98 -4.60
N TRP A 145 9.62 -2.89 -4.64
CA TRP A 145 8.74 -3.80 -3.91
C TRP A 145 8.82 -5.24 -4.42
N ARG A 146 8.87 -5.43 -5.75
CA ARG A 146 9.10 -6.74 -6.36
C ARG A 146 10.38 -7.39 -5.83
N ASP A 147 11.49 -6.64 -5.81
CA ASP A 147 12.78 -7.14 -5.32
C ASP A 147 12.72 -7.49 -3.84
N TYR A 148 12.02 -6.68 -3.03
CA TYR A 148 11.83 -6.96 -1.61
C TYR A 148 10.94 -8.18 -1.35
N LEU A 149 9.89 -8.36 -2.16
CA LEU A 149 8.98 -9.51 -2.06
C LEU A 149 9.68 -10.84 -2.36
N LEU A 150 10.73 -10.86 -3.18
CA LEU A 150 11.54 -12.07 -3.38
C LEU A 150 12.24 -12.51 -2.08
N LEU A 151 12.71 -11.56 -1.27
CA LEU A 151 13.23 -11.87 0.07
C LEU A 151 12.13 -12.49 0.93
N ILE A 152 10.95 -11.89 0.94
CA ILE A 152 9.80 -12.39 1.71
C ILE A 152 9.46 -13.80 1.27
N LYS A 153 9.35 -14.08 -0.04
CA LYS A 153 9.08 -15.41 -0.58
C LYS A 153 10.14 -16.44 -0.17
N LYS A 154 11.43 -16.07 -0.22
CA LYS A 154 12.54 -16.94 0.22
C LYS A 154 12.32 -17.45 1.65
N PHE A 155 12.01 -16.55 2.59
CA PHE A 155 11.79 -16.94 3.99
C PHE A 155 10.40 -17.56 4.22
N TYR A 156 9.39 -17.15 3.45
CA TYR A 156 8.07 -17.77 3.46
C TYR A 156 8.17 -19.28 3.21
N HIS A 157 8.99 -19.69 2.24
CA HIS A 157 9.22 -21.09 1.86
C HIS A 157 10.28 -21.83 2.66
N SER A 158 10.95 -21.19 3.61
CA SER A 158 11.87 -21.91 4.48
C SER A 158 11.11 -22.95 5.35
N LYS A 159 11.80 -24.02 5.75
CA LYS A 159 11.26 -25.07 6.64
C LYS A 159 11.28 -24.67 8.12
N ALA A 160 11.79 -23.49 8.45
CA ALA A 160 11.90 -23.04 9.83
C ALA A 160 10.53 -22.76 10.45
N GLY A 161 10.43 -22.88 11.79
CA GLY A 161 9.25 -22.42 12.52
C GLY A 161 9.11 -20.90 12.47
N PHE A 162 7.90 -20.38 12.73
CA PHE A 162 7.56 -18.96 12.60
C PHE A 162 8.59 -18.00 13.24
N LYS A 163 8.88 -18.17 14.54
CA LYS A 163 9.87 -17.34 15.24
C LYS A 163 11.22 -17.31 14.53
N ARG A 164 11.73 -18.49 14.18
CA ARG A 164 13.02 -18.64 13.51
C ARG A 164 13.01 -18.01 12.11
N LYS A 165 11.89 -18.07 11.37
CA LYS A 165 11.75 -17.37 10.08
C LYS A 165 11.89 -15.85 10.22
N VAL A 166 11.22 -15.29 11.23
CA VAL A 166 11.28 -13.84 11.51
C VAL A 166 12.71 -13.45 11.89
N ASP A 167 13.35 -14.18 12.81
CA ASP A 167 14.75 -13.93 13.21
C ASP A 167 15.71 -14.05 12.02
N GLU A 168 15.59 -15.10 11.20
CA GLU A 168 16.41 -15.30 10.00
C GLU A 168 16.19 -14.20 8.96
N PHE A 169 14.95 -13.75 8.76
CA PHE A 169 14.63 -12.68 7.82
C PHE A 169 15.29 -11.35 8.23
N ILE A 170 15.17 -10.95 9.51
CA ILE A 170 15.77 -9.71 10.01
C ILE A 170 17.29 -9.80 9.98
N GLY A 171 17.84 -10.93 10.47
CA GLY A 171 19.27 -11.19 10.43
C GLY A 171 19.80 -11.08 9.00
N TYR A 172 19.06 -11.61 8.02
CA TYR A 172 19.41 -11.49 6.62
C TYR A 172 19.40 -10.05 6.11
N LEU A 173 18.39 -9.25 6.48
CA LEU A 173 18.32 -7.83 6.12
C LEU A 173 19.50 -7.03 6.70
N LEU A 174 19.88 -7.31 7.95
CA LEU A 174 20.98 -6.63 8.64
C LEU A 174 22.34 -7.07 8.10
N ASN A 175 22.59 -8.38 8.01
CA ASN A 175 23.88 -8.96 7.63
C ASN A 175 24.26 -8.64 6.18
N ASN A 176 23.29 -8.55 5.28
CA ASN A 176 23.53 -8.20 3.87
C ASN A 176 23.40 -6.69 3.61
N ASN A 177 23.24 -5.87 4.65
CA ASN A 177 23.00 -4.45 4.56
C ASN A 177 21.92 -4.12 3.50
N LEU A 178 20.71 -4.64 3.71
CA LEU A 178 19.54 -4.44 2.84
C LEU A 178 18.66 -3.32 3.38
N PRO A 179 17.81 -2.66 2.58
CA PRO A 179 16.88 -1.67 3.09
C PRO A 179 15.86 -2.35 4.02
N ILE A 180 15.38 -1.62 5.03
CA ILE A 180 14.28 -2.09 5.89
C ILE A 180 13.09 -1.20 5.60
N PHE A 181 12.19 -1.69 4.75
CA PHE A 181 10.90 -1.05 4.54
C PHE A 181 9.94 -1.56 5.60
N THR A 182 9.43 -0.69 6.47
CA THR A 182 8.57 -1.10 7.60
C THR A 182 7.30 -1.81 7.11
N LEU A 183 6.69 -1.36 6.01
CA LEU A 183 5.59 -2.05 5.35
C LEU A 183 5.99 -3.47 4.93
N GLY A 184 7.09 -3.63 4.20
CA GLY A 184 7.57 -4.95 3.76
C GLY A 184 7.94 -5.88 4.92
N LEU A 185 8.63 -5.35 5.94
CA LEU A 185 9.04 -6.11 7.12
C LEU A 185 7.81 -6.70 7.84
N TYR A 186 6.84 -5.85 8.17
CA TYR A 186 5.66 -6.28 8.92
C TYR A 186 4.68 -7.10 8.07
N ALA A 187 4.48 -6.75 6.79
CA ALA A 187 3.67 -7.56 5.89
C ALA A 187 4.27 -8.95 5.68
N GLY A 188 5.58 -9.05 5.45
CA GLY A 188 6.28 -10.33 5.34
C GLY A 188 6.16 -11.18 6.62
N CYS A 189 6.34 -10.58 7.79
CA CYS A 189 6.13 -11.28 9.07
C CYS A 189 4.67 -11.74 9.24
N SER A 190 3.69 -10.94 8.80
CA SER A 190 2.27 -11.30 8.82
C SER A 190 1.98 -12.50 7.92
N TYR A 191 2.61 -12.57 6.74
CA TYR A 191 2.52 -13.73 5.86
C TYR A 191 3.16 -14.98 6.47
N PHE A 192 4.30 -14.84 7.17
CA PHE A 192 4.92 -15.98 7.87
C PHE A 192 4.03 -16.49 9.01
N HIS A 193 3.38 -15.58 9.73
CA HIS A 193 2.44 -15.92 10.80
C HIS A 193 1.22 -16.65 10.23
N MET A 194 0.63 -16.14 9.14
CA MET A 194 -0.49 -16.78 8.45
C MET A 194 -0.14 -18.18 7.95
N LYS A 195 1.07 -18.38 7.41
CA LYS A 195 1.53 -19.73 7.00
C LYS A 195 1.63 -20.70 8.18
N ALA A 196 2.05 -20.21 9.35
CA ALA A 196 2.21 -21.04 10.54
C ALA A 196 0.87 -21.30 11.26
N ASN A 197 -0.07 -20.36 11.17
CA ASN A 197 -1.34 -20.37 11.90
C ASN A 197 -2.55 -20.12 10.97
N PRO A 198 -2.76 -20.91 9.91
CA PRO A 198 -3.79 -20.62 8.90
C PRO A 198 -5.21 -20.60 9.48
N SER A 199 -5.47 -21.36 10.55
CA SER A 199 -6.78 -21.41 11.21
C SER A 199 -7.22 -20.12 11.90
N LEU A 200 -6.32 -19.14 12.08
CA LEU A 200 -6.65 -17.83 12.65
C LEU A 200 -7.18 -16.84 11.59
N TYR A 201 -7.15 -17.22 10.32
CA TYR A 201 -7.47 -16.37 9.17
C TYR A 201 -8.59 -16.98 8.33
N ASP A 202 -9.25 -16.14 7.54
CA ASP A 202 -10.26 -16.60 6.58
C ASP A 202 -9.61 -17.44 5.49
N GLU A 203 -10.23 -18.56 5.14
CA GLU A 203 -9.68 -19.54 4.20
C GLU A 203 -9.32 -18.90 2.84
N GLY A 204 -10.21 -18.06 2.30
CA GLY A 204 -9.97 -17.37 1.03
C GLY A 204 -8.75 -16.45 1.06
N LEU A 205 -8.50 -15.78 2.20
CA LEU A 205 -7.31 -14.96 2.39
C LEU A 205 -6.05 -15.83 2.46
N VAL A 206 -6.09 -16.93 3.21
CA VAL A 206 -4.99 -17.89 3.29
C VAL A 206 -4.64 -18.42 1.91
N SER A 207 -5.63 -18.83 1.12
CA SER A 207 -5.43 -19.31 -0.25
C SER A 207 -4.84 -18.23 -1.16
N LYS A 208 -5.29 -16.97 -1.07
CA LYS A 208 -4.73 -15.85 -1.85
C LYS A 208 -3.26 -15.62 -1.50
N VAL A 209 -2.92 -15.48 -0.20
CA VAL A 209 -1.54 -15.24 0.23
C VAL A 209 -0.63 -16.41 -0.14
N GLN A 210 -1.11 -17.65 -0.03
CA GLN A 210 -0.36 -18.83 -0.48
C GLN A 210 -0.09 -18.77 -1.99
N SER A 211 -1.10 -18.44 -2.80
CA SER A 211 -0.95 -18.27 -4.26
C SER A 211 0.00 -17.12 -4.61
N ASP A 212 -0.08 -16.01 -3.89
CA ASP A 212 0.77 -14.84 -4.11
C ASP A 212 2.24 -15.13 -3.74
N MET A 213 2.45 -15.87 -2.66
CA MET A 213 3.78 -16.27 -2.19
C MET A 213 4.35 -17.47 -2.94
N ASP A 214 3.57 -18.15 -3.77
CA ASP A 214 4.01 -19.28 -4.58
C ASP A 214 5.19 -18.90 -5.49
N ILE A 215 6.12 -19.84 -5.63
CA ILE A 215 7.34 -19.72 -6.43
C ILE A 215 7.28 -20.56 -7.71
N HIS A 216 6.27 -21.43 -7.86
CA HIS A 216 6.15 -22.29 -9.01
C HIS A 216 5.17 -21.71 -10.05
N GLY A 217 5.33 -22.09 -11.33
CA GLY A 217 4.37 -21.78 -12.40
C GLY A 217 4.75 -20.61 -13.30
N LYS A 218 4.18 -20.60 -14.51
CA LYS A 218 4.52 -19.67 -15.59
C LYS A 218 4.19 -18.19 -15.28
N ASP A 219 3.25 -17.95 -14.35
CA ASP A 219 2.78 -16.61 -13.99
C ASP A 219 3.44 -16.07 -12.70
N HIS A 220 4.55 -16.64 -12.24
CA HIS A 220 5.23 -16.22 -11.01
C HIS A 220 5.59 -14.72 -11.02
N GLU A 221 6.21 -14.24 -12.09
CA GLU A 221 6.62 -12.84 -12.21
C GLU A 221 5.41 -11.89 -12.22
N LYS A 222 4.34 -12.26 -12.93
CA LYS A 222 3.10 -11.49 -12.97
C LYS A 222 2.47 -11.39 -11.58
N ARG A 223 2.37 -12.49 -10.84
CA ARG A 223 1.84 -12.50 -9.46
C ARG A 223 2.72 -11.66 -8.53
N LEU A 224 4.03 -11.78 -8.64
CA LEU A 224 4.98 -10.98 -7.86
C LEU A 224 4.80 -9.48 -8.12
N MET A 225 4.62 -9.09 -9.38
CA MET A 225 4.37 -7.70 -9.76
C MET A 225 3.02 -7.18 -9.25
N ASN A 226 1.97 -8.01 -9.23
CA ASN A 226 0.66 -7.60 -8.69
C ASN A 226 0.76 -7.29 -7.19
N VAL A 227 1.39 -8.17 -6.40
CA VAL A 227 1.59 -7.89 -4.97
C VAL A 227 2.52 -6.69 -4.76
N ALA A 228 3.50 -6.48 -5.63
CA ALA A 228 4.34 -5.29 -5.58
C ALA A 228 3.56 -4.00 -5.84
N SER A 229 2.61 -4.03 -6.78
CA SER A 229 1.66 -2.93 -7.00
C SER A 229 0.79 -2.68 -5.77
N ASP A 230 0.26 -3.71 -5.12
CA ASP A 230 -0.54 -3.56 -3.89
C ASP A 230 0.26 -2.86 -2.77
N MET A 231 1.53 -3.23 -2.60
CA MET A 231 2.43 -2.58 -1.63
C MET A 231 2.71 -1.13 -2.02
N ALA A 232 2.91 -0.85 -3.31
CA ALA A 232 3.10 0.51 -3.83
C ALA A 232 1.86 1.38 -3.60
N LEU A 233 0.66 0.83 -3.83
CA LEU A 233 -0.62 1.50 -3.58
C LEU A 233 -0.76 1.92 -2.12
N ILE A 234 -0.43 1.02 -1.19
CA ILE A 234 -0.41 1.34 0.25
C ILE A 234 0.64 2.41 0.55
N GLN A 235 1.85 2.29 0.02
CA GLN A 235 2.91 3.29 0.19
C GLN A 235 2.49 4.69 -0.30
N SER A 236 1.79 4.78 -1.44
CA SER A 236 1.37 6.06 -2.02
C SER A 236 0.49 6.88 -1.07
N SER A 237 -0.26 6.24 -0.17
CA SER A 237 -1.04 6.97 0.84
C SER A 237 -0.17 7.84 1.76
N ALA A 238 1.01 7.36 2.17
CA ALA A 238 1.96 8.15 2.95
C ALA A 238 2.63 9.23 2.09
N GLU A 239 2.97 8.91 0.84
CA GLU A 239 3.56 9.88 -0.09
C GLU A 239 2.62 11.06 -0.38
N LEU A 240 1.32 10.80 -0.44
CA LEU A 240 0.28 11.81 -0.68
C LEU A 240 -0.16 12.54 0.59
N PHE A 241 0.35 12.19 1.77
CA PHE A 241 -0.12 12.71 3.06
C PHE A 241 0.00 14.23 3.22
N TYR A 242 1.04 14.87 2.66
CA TYR A 242 1.22 16.32 2.74
C TYR A 242 1.56 16.95 1.39
N VAL A 243 0.79 17.96 0.99
CA VAL A 243 0.93 18.68 -0.28
C VAL A 243 1.63 20.01 -0.02
N ARG A 244 2.88 20.12 -0.47
CA ARG A 244 3.73 21.30 -0.21
C ARG A 244 3.22 22.58 -0.85
N GLN A 245 2.57 22.46 -2.01
CA GLN A 245 2.06 23.58 -2.79
C GLN A 245 0.88 24.27 -2.10
N THR A 246 -0.02 23.49 -1.50
CA THR A 246 -1.22 24.00 -0.82
C THR A 246 -1.06 24.06 0.70
N GLN A 247 0.01 23.45 1.24
CA GLN A 247 0.26 23.28 2.68
C GLN A 247 -0.87 22.51 3.39
N GLU A 248 -1.53 21.62 2.66
CA GLU A 248 -2.64 20.81 3.15
C GLU A 248 -2.20 19.39 3.46
N PHE A 249 -2.88 18.77 4.42
CA PHE A 249 -2.75 17.36 4.72
C PHE A 249 -3.86 16.56 4.05
N ASN A 250 -3.57 15.32 3.71
CA ASN A 250 -4.51 14.38 3.13
C ASN A 250 -4.55 13.11 3.97
N VAL A 251 -5.74 12.70 4.39
CA VAL A 251 -5.96 11.38 4.96
C VAL A 251 -6.59 10.51 3.87
N ALA A 252 -5.86 9.49 3.45
CA ALA A 252 -6.29 8.62 2.36
C ALA A 252 -7.13 7.44 2.84
N PHE A 253 -8.05 7.04 1.98
CA PHE A 253 -8.73 5.76 1.93
C PHE A 253 -8.36 5.07 0.62
N ILE A 254 -8.26 3.75 0.64
CA ILE A 254 -7.96 2.91 -0.52
C ILE A 254 -9.20 2.07 -0.79
N ALA A 255 -9.70 2.12 -2.03
CA ALA A 255 -10.73 1.21 -2.52
C ALA A 255 -10.10 0.13 -3.40
N SER A 256 -10.36 -1.14 -3.08
CA SER A 256 -9.81 -2.31 -3.79
C SER A 256 -10.76 -3.50 -3.74
N LYS A 257 -10.72 -4.35 -4.76
CA LYS A 257 -11.35 -5.69 -4.73
C LYS A 257 -10.37 -6.80 -4.33
N ASP A 258 -9.06 -6.55 -4.34
CA ASP A 258 -8.07 -7.56 -3.94
C ASP A 258 -8.11 -7.71 -2.42
N VAL A 259 -8.30 -8.94 -1.93
CA VAL A 259 -8.38 -9.28 -0.51
C VAL A 259 -7.06 -9.11 0.25
N THR A 260 -5.94 -8.89 -0.46
CA THR A 260 -4.63 -8.61 0.13
C THR A 260 -4.59 -7.22 0.78
N ILE A 261 -5.18 -6.22 0.11
CA ILE A 261 -5.29 -4.85 0.63
C ILE A 261 -6.04 -4.79 1.97
N PRO A 262 -7.31 -5.26 2.09
CA PRO A 262 -8.02 -5.23 3.36
C PRO A 262 -7.27 -5.99 4.46
N HIS A 263 -6.61 -7.11 4.14
CA HIS A 263 -5.80 -7.81 5.13
C HIS A 263 -4.66 -6.95 5.66
N ILE A 264 -3.84 -6.35 4.79
CA ILE A 264 -2.75 -5.47 5.22
C ILE A 264 -3.31 -4.31 6.05
N LEU A 265 -4.45 -3.73 5.62
CA LEU A 265 -5.10 -2.62 6.33
C LEU A 265 -5.74 -3.04 7.66
N THR A 266 -6.00 -4.32 7.92
CA THR A 266 -6.46 -4.82 9.24
C THR A 266 -5.33 -5.14 10.20
N GLU A 267 -4.15 -5.51 9.68
CA GLU A 267 -3.00 -5.84 10.50
C GLU A 267 -2.12 -4.61 10.76
N LEU A 268 -1.96 -3.75 9.76
CA LEU A 268 -0.95 -2.70 9.74
C LEU A 268 -1.57 -1.31 9.54
N CYS A 269 -0.85 -0.29 10.02
CA CYS A 269 -1.17 1.11 9.80
C CYS A 269 0.09 1.98 9.76
N TRP A 270 0.02 3.16 9.14
CA TRP A 270 0.98 4.23 9.36
C TRP A 270 0.85 4.72 10.80
N ALA A 271 1.83 4.36 11.63
CA ALA A 271 1.93 4.83 13.01
C ALA A 271 2.45 6.28 13.06
N GLU A 272 3.27 6.66 12.07
CA GLU A 272 3.84 7.99 11.93
C GLU A 272 4.04 8.30 10.43
N VAL A 273 3.87 9.57 10.06
CA VAL A 273 4.34 10.07 8.75
C VAL A 273 5.26 11.27 8.98
N LEU A 274 6.51 11.11 8.59
CA LEU A 274 7.51 12.17 8.63
C LEU A 274 7.39 13.04 7.39
N VAL A 275 7.23 14.35 7.58
CA VAL A 275 7.18 15.34 6.50
C VAL A 275 8.44 16.20 6.54
N ASN A 276 9.22 16.18 5.45
CA ASN A 276 10.44 16.99 5.34
C ASN A 276 10.65 17.50 3.89
N ALA A 277 11.78 18.15 3.61
CA ALA A 277 12.08 18.69 2.29
C ALA A 277 12.19 17.60 1.20
N ALA A 278 12.65 16.39 1.57
CA ALA A 278 12.84 15.28 0.65
C ALA A 278 11.54 14.54 0.30
N GLY A 279 10.52 14.58 1.16
CA GLY A 279 9.28 13.85 0.92
C GLY A 279 8.44 13.60 2.17
N ASN A 280 7.43 12.75 1.98
CA ASN A 280 6.59 12.25 3.05
C ASN A 280 6.93 10.77 3.22
N PHE A 281 7.31 10.37 4.44
CA PHE A 281 7.83 9.04 4.71
C PHE A 281 7.02 8.39 5.81
N GLY A 282 6.28 7.35 5.45
CA GLY A 282 5.48 6.58 6.38
C GLY A 282 6.32 5.58 7.17
N ARG A 283 6.04 5.47 8.47
CA ARG A 283 6.52 4.40 9.34
C ARG A 283 5.32 3.53 9.72
N MET A 284 5.29 2.30 9.21
CA MET A 284 4.23 1.36 9.59
C MET A 284 4.39 0.95 11.06
N GLY A 285 3.30 0.45 11.62
CA GLY A 285 3.21 -0.31 12.85
C GLY A 285 2.06 -1.31 12.75
N PHE A 286 1.91 -2.16 13.76
CA PHE A 286 0.74 -3.01 13.90
C PHE A 286 -0.43 -2.24 14.49
N ARG A 287 -1.62 -2.54 14.00
CA ARG A 287 -2.87 -2.08 14.63
C ARG A 287 -3.09 -2.77 15.97
N PRO A 288 -3.77 -2.13 16.93
CA PRO A 288 -4.11 -2.77 18.20
C PRO A 288 -4.93 -4.06 18.05
N GLU A 289 -5.79 -4.13 17.03
CA GLU A 289 -6.64 -5.25 16.68
C GLU A 289 -5.96 -6.31 15.80
N SER A 290 -4.70 -6.10 15.40
CA SER A 290 -3.93 -7.03 14.57
C SER A 290 -3.88 -8.43 15.18
N LYS A 291 -4.22 -9.45 14.38
CA LYS A 291 -4.19 -10.86 14.80
C LYS A 291 -2.75 -11.33 15.04
N SER A 292 -1.81 -10.87 14.22
CA SER A 292 -0.40 -11.31 14.27
C SER A 292 0.51 -10.37 15.08
N GLY A 293 0.09 -9.13 15.29
CA GLY A 293 0.97 -8.03 15.70
C GLY A 293 1.62 -8.22 17.06
N LYS A 294 0.89 -8.73 18.06
CA LYS A 294 1.46 -8.98 19.40
C LYS A 294 2.60 -10.00 19.37
N GLU A 295 2.41 -11.09 18.63
CA GLU A 295 3.39 -12.17 18.54
C GLU A 295 4.60 -11.73 17.71
N ILE A 296 4.36 -11.10 16.56
CA ILE A 296 5.43 -10.53 15.73
C ILE A 296 6.23 -9.51 16.52
N PHE A 297 5.58 -8.55 17.19
CA PHE A 297 6.27 -7.50 17.93
C PHE A 297 7.17 -8.06 19.04
N LYS A 298 6.74 -9.11 19.75
CA LYS A 298 7.56 -9.79 20.76
C LYS A 298 8.83 -10.42 20.17
N ILE A 299 8.80 -10.87 18.93
CA ILE A 299 9.97 -11.43 18.24
C ILE A 299 10.83 -10.30 17.66
N LEU A 300 10.23 -9.22 17.17
CA LEU A 300 10.94 -8.08 16.57
C LEU A 300 11.60 -7.17 17.61
N SER A 301 11.05 -7.06 18.82
CA SER A 301 11.50 -6.09 19.83
C SER A 301 13.00 -6.14 20.13
N PRO A 302 13.67 -7.32 20.22
CA PRO A 302 15.12 -7.37 20.46
C PRO A 302 15.96 -6.82 19.31
N HIS A 303 15.40 -6.75 18.09
CA HIS A 303 16.11 -6.29 16.89
C HIS A 303 15.89 -4.79 16.62
N LEU A 304 14.91 -4.15 17.27
CA LEU A 304 14.51 -2.77 16.95
C LEU A 304 15.64 -1.76 17.11
N GLU A 305 16.51 -1.93 18.12
CA GLU A 305 17.66 -1.05 18.30
C GLU A 305 18.61 -1.12 17.09
N SER A 306 19.00 -2.32 16.68
CA SER A 306 19.86 -2.54 15.50
C SER A 306 19.24 -2.01 14.21
N ILE A 307 17.90 -2.05 14.09
CA ILE A 307 17.17 -1.47 12.96
C ILE A 307 17.24 0.06 12.98
N ASN A 308 17.08 0.67 14.16
CA ASN A 308 16.97 2.13 14.32
C ASN A 308 18.33 2.87 14.22
N ILE A 309 19.44 2.24 14.62
CA ILE A 309 20.77 2.90 14.61
C ILE A 309 21.43 2.97 13.22
N ARG A 310 20.78 2.45 12.18
CA ARG A 310 21.36 2.41 10.83
C ARG A 310 21.43 3.82 10.23
N SER A 311 22.55 4.14 9.58
CA SER A 311 22.71 5.42 8.90
C SER A 311 21.57 5.68 7.90
N GLN A 312 21.12 6.92 7.85
CA GLN A 312 20.06 7.40 6.94
C GLN A 312 20.61 8.34 5.86
N ASP A 313 21.94 8.44 5.73
CA ASP A 313 22.55 9.22 4.65
C ASP A 313 22.26 8.61 3.27
N ASP A 314 22.23 9.47 2.25
CA ASP A 314 21.83 9.11 0.89
C ASP A 314 22.72 8.02 0.28
N ASN A 315 24.03 8.03 0.56
CA ASN A 315 24.95 7.02 0.04
C ASN A 315 24.67 5.65 0.64
N SER A 316 24.44 5.59 1.96
CA SER A 316 24.03 4.35 2.63
C SER A 316 22.67 3.86 2.13
N VAL A 317 21.70 4.74 1.92
CA VAL A 317 20.39 4.36 1.35
C VAL A 317 20.53 3.80 -0.06
N ALA A 318 21.29 4.46 -0.93
CA ALA A 318 21.54 4.02 -2.30
C ALA A 318 22.25 2.67 -2.35
N ALA A 319 23.31 2.47 -1.55
CA ALA A 319 24.04 1.22 -1.47
C ALA A 319 23.13 0.05 -1.06
N ARG A 320 22.25 0.26 -0.07
CA ARG A 320 21.27 -0.76 0.35
C ARG A 320 20.32 -1.14 -0.78
N LYS A 321 19.79 -0.17 -1.53
CA LYS A 321 18.92 -0.43 -2.69
C LYS A 321 19.64 -1.24 -3.77
N ILE A 322 20.92 -0.97 -4.01
CA ILE A 322 21.74 -1.75 -4.95
C ILE A 322 21.91 -3.19 -4.46
N ASN A 323 22.27 -3.39 -3.18
CA ASN A 323 22.40 -4.73 -2.59
C ASN A 323 21.11 -5.54 -2.70
N LEU A 324 19.96 -4.88 -2.45
CA LEU A 324 18.65 -5.52 -2.63
C LEU A 324 18.46 -6.03 -4.05
N LYS A 325 18.74 -5.21 -5.06
CA LYS A 325 18.59 -5.59 -6.47
C LYS A 325 19.49 -6.78 -6.83
N VAL A 326 20.75 -6.78 -6.36
CA VAL A 326 21.70 -7.88 -6.61
C VAL A 326 21.17 -9.18 -6.01
N ILE A 327 20.82 -9.17 -4.72
CA ILE A 327 20.33 -10.34 -4.01
C ILE A 327 18.98 -10.82 -4.57
N ALA A 328 18.10 -9.90 -4.94
CA ALA A 328 16.82 -10.23 -5.56
C ALA A 328 17.01 -10.98 -6.88
N ASN A 329 17.95 -10.54 -7.73
CA ASN A 329 18.29 -11.24 -8.98
C ASN A 329 18.86 -12.63 -8.70
N GLU A 330 19.73 -12.79 -7.70
CA GLU A 330 20.24 -14.09 -7.30
C GLU A 330 19.11 -15.03 -6.86
N ILE A 331 18.20 -14.56 -6.02
CA ILE A 331 17.03 -15.34 -5.58
C ILE A 331 16.16 -15.69 -6.78
N PHE A 332 15.82 -14.72 -7.63
CA PHE A 332 14.96 -14.94 -8.79
C PHE A 332 15.54 -16.00 -9.73
N SER A 333 16.86 -16.05 -9.92
CA SER A 333 17.51 -17.07 -10.75
C SER A 333 17.48 -18.49 -10.16
N GLN A 334 17.15 -18.64 -8.88
CA GLN A 334 17.08 -19.92 -8.16
C GLN A 334 15.64 -20.43 -7.99
N LEU A 335 14.64 -19.59 -8.27
CA LEU A 335 13.21 -19.92 -8.26
C LEU A 335 12.76 -20.35 -9.65
#